data_AF-A0A3G7U546-F1
#
_entry.id   AF-A0A3G7U546-F1
#
_cell.length_a   1.000
_cell.length_b   1.000
_cell.length_c   1.000
_cell.angle_alpha   90.00
_cell.angle_beta   90.00
_cell.angle_gamma   90.00
#
_symmetry.space_group_name_H-M   'P 1'
#
loop_
_entity.id
_entity.type
_entity.pdbx_description
1 polymer ?
#
loop_
_entity_poly.entity_id
_entity_poly.type
_entity_poly.pdbx_seq_one_letter_code
_entity_poly.pdbx_strand_id
1 'polypeptide(L)'
;MSLKLWDLAALALPIVILLAAQALLMALFAIFVTFRVMGRNYDAAVLAAGHCGFGLGATPTAIANMQAVTQRFGPSQIAFLVVPMVGAFFIDITNAVVIKLYLALPFLGAAG
;
A
#
# COMPACT_ATOMS: atom_id res chain seq x y z
N MET A 1 -4.36 23.18 16.94
CA MET A 1 -4.43 21.86 17.61
C MET A 1 -3.19 21.70 18.48
N SER A 2 -3.34 21.67 19.81
CA SER A 2 -2.25 21.34 20.73
C SER A 2 -2.17 19.81 20.81
N LEU A 3 -1.15 19.22 20.18
CA LEU A 3 -0.86 17.79 20.33
C LEU A 3 -0.26 17.57 21.71
N LYS A 4 -1.07 17.03 22.63
CA LYS A 4 -0.59 16.57 23.93
C LYS A 4 0.16 15.25 23.72
N LEU A 5 1.50 15.31 23.73
CA LEU A 5 2.38 14.13 23.58
C LEU A 5 2.05 12.99 24.56
N TRP A 6 1.51 13.34 25.72
CA TRP A 6 1.08 12.40 26.77
C TRP A 6 -0.12 11.53 26.35
N ASP A 7 -1.06 12.08 25.56
CA ASP A 7 -2.18 11.31 25.00
C ASP A 7 -1.70 10.34 23.91
N LEU A 8 -0.60 10.69 23.22
CA LEU A 8 0.05 9.82 22.24
C LEU A 8 0.76 8.63 22.92
N ALA A 9 1.35 8.83 24.09
CA ALA A 9 2.03 7.79 24.84
C ALA A 9 1.06 6.70 25.33
N ALA A 10 -0.15 7.08 25.74
CA ALA A 10 -1.21 6.13 26.07
C ALA A 10 -1.70 5.34 24.84
N LEU A 11 -1.57 5.91 23.64
CA LEU A 11 -1.95 5.30 22.37
C LEU A 11 -0.81 4.55 21.66
N ALA A 12 0.42 4.65 22.17
CA ALA A 12 1.60 4.08 21.53
C ALA A 12 1.51 2.56 21.40
N LEU A 13 1.05 1.86 22.45
CA LEU A 13 0.88 0.41 22.41
C LEU A 13 -0.17 -0.05 21.38
N PRO A 14 -1.39 0.53 21.34
CA PRO A 14 -2.35 0.29 20.26
C PRO A 14 -1.78 0.53 18.86
N ILE A 15 -1.02 1.61 18.66
CA ILE A 15 -0.43 1.94 17.35
C ILE A 15 0.60 0.88 16.93
N VAL A 16 1.47 0.45 17.84
CA VAL A 16 2.47 -0.58 17.54
C VAL A 16 1.81 -1.91 17.17
N ILE A 17 0.76 -2.32 17.90
CA ILE A 17 0.01 -3.55 17.58
C ILE A 17 -0.62 -3.45 16.19
N LEU A 18 -1.25 -2.30 15.88
CA LEU A 18 -1.89 -2.08 14.59
C LEU A 18 -0.89 -2.10 13.44
N LEU A 19 0.25 -1.42 13.59
CA LEU A 19 1.33 -1.42 12.59
C LEU A 19 1.92 -2.82 12.39
N ALA A 20 2.11 -3.59 13.46
CA ALA A 20 2.60 -4.96 13.37
C ALA A 20 1.59 -5.87 12.64
N ALA A 21 0.31 -5.75 12.96
CA ALA A 21 -0.76 -6.48 12.28
C ALA A 21 -0.84 -6.12 10.79
N GLN A 22 -0.77 -4.82 10.46
CA GLN A 22 -0.78 -4.34 9.08
C GLN A 22 0.44 -4.84 8.30
N ALA A 23 1.64 -4.77 8.89
CA ALA A 23 2.86 -5.26 8.28
C ALA A 23 2.80 -6.77 8.02
N LEU A 24 2.29 -7.55 8.99
CA LEU A 24 2.12 -8.99 8.84
C LEU A 24 1.12 -9.32 7.73
N LEU A 25 -0.05 -8.68 7.72
CA LEU A 25 -1.06 -8.88 6.68
C LEU A 25 -0.53 -8.52 5.29
N MET A 26 0.20 -7.41 5.17
CA MET A 26 0.83 -7.01 3.91
C MET A 26 1.86 -8.04 3.44
N ALA A 27 2.72 -8.52 4.35
CA ALA A 27 3.71 -9.54 4.02
C ALA A 27 3.04 -10.84 3.52
N LEU A 28 2.01 -11.32 4.22
CA LEU A 28 1.23 -12.49 3.83
C LEU A 28 0.57 -12.26 2.46
N PHE A 29 -0.05 -11.11 2.24
CA PHE A 29 -0.71 -10.79 0.98
C PHE A 29 0.28 -10.72 -0.20
N ALA A 30 1.45 -10.12 0.00
CA ALA A 30 2.47 -10.04 -1.03
C ALA A 30 3.00 -11.42 -1.42
N ILE A 31 3.23 -12.29 -0.43
CA ILE A 31 3.77 -13.65 -0.63
C ILE A 31 2.72 -14.58 -1.27
N PHE A 32 1.52 -14.66 -0.70
CA PHE A 32 0.53 -15.66 -1.09
C PHE A 32 -0.32 -15.23 -2.28
N VAL A 33 -0.59 -13.93 -2.42
CA VAL A 33 -1.47 -13.40 -3.47
C VAL A 33 -0.64 -12.75 -4.57
N THR A 34 0.09 -11.68 -4.26
CA THR A 34 0.74 -10.85 -5.31
C THR A 34 1.76 -11.64 -6.12
N PHE A 35 2.69 -12.32 -5.44
CA PHE A 35 3.72 -13.13 -6.09
C PHE A 35 3.13 -14.30 -6.91
N ARG A 36 2.03 -14.89 -6.42
CA ARG A 36 1.37 -16.03 -7.07
C ARG A 36 0.60 -15.61 -8.32
N VAL A 37 -0.14 -14.51 -8.25
CA VAL A 37 -0.97 -14.00 -9.35
C VAL A 37 -0.11 -13.43 -10.47
N MET A 38 1.03 -12.79 -10.14
CA MET A 38 1.94 -12.24 -11.15
C MET A 38 2.84 -13.27 -11.85
N GLY A 39 2.59 -14.57 -11.67
CA GLY A 39 3.27 -15.61 -12.45
C GLY A 39 4.59 -16.12 -11.84
N ARG A 40 4.93 -15.75 -10.60
CA ARG A 40 6.07 -16.28 -9.82
C ARG A 40 7.45 -16.11 -10.49
N ASN A 41 7.62 -15.10 -11.34
CA ASN A 41 8.89 -14.78 -11.96
C ASN A 41 9.62 -13.65 -11.18
N TYR A 42 10.79 -13.24 -11.67
CA TYR A 42 11.55 -12.15 -11.08
C TYR A 42 10.75 -10.83 -11.06
N ASP A 43 10.04 -10.51 -12.15
CA ASP A 43 9.20 -9.33 -12.22
C ASP A 43 8.10 -9.36 -11.15
N ALA A 44 7.50 -10.52 -10.89
CA ALA A 44 6.52 -10.72 -9.81
C ALA A 44 7.12 -10.46 -8.43
N ALA A 45 8.39 -10.80 -8.21
CA ALA A 45 9.07 -10.51 -6.95
C ALA A 45 9.33 -9.00 -6.78
N VAL A 46 9.75 -8.30 -7.84
CA VAL A 46 9.93 -6.84 -7.82
C VAL A 46 8.58 -6.14 -7.66
N LEU A 47 7.53 -6.59 -8.35
CA LEU A 47 6.16 -6.12 -8.19
C LEU A 47 5.64 -6.34 -6.76
N ALA A 48 5.90 -7.48 -6.14
CA ALA A 48 5.53 -7.75 -4.75
C ALA A 48 6.28 -6.83 -3.78
N ALA A 49 7.57 -6.55 -4.00
CA ALA A 49 8.34 -5.59 -3.22
C ALA A 49 7.77 -4.16 -3.33
N GLY A 50 7.42 -3.76 -4.56
CA GLY A 50 6.73 -2.50 -4.83
C GLY A 50 5.37 -2.42 -4.16
N HIS A 51 4.59 -3.51 -4.23
CA HIS A 51 3.27 -3.57 -3.60
C HIS A 51 3.36 -3.44 -2.08
N CYS A 52 4.31 -4.10 -1.42
CA CYS A 52 4.57 -3.90 0.00
C CYS A 52 4.94 -2.44 0.32
N GLY A 53 5.79 -1.83 -0.50
CA GLY A 53 6.21 -0.45 -0.30
C GLY A 53 5.06 0.55 -0.49
N PHE A 54 4.20 0.30 -1.47
CA PHE A 54 3.01 1.09 -1.71
C PHE A 54 1.96 0.91 -0.61
N GLY A 55 1.63 -0.35 -0.27
CA GLY A 55 0.55 -0.69 0.65
C GLY A 55 0.78 -0.27 2.10
N LEU A 56 2.04 -0.06 2.51
CA LEU A 56 2.40 0.49 3.82
C LEU A 56 2.72 1.99 3.79
N GLY A 57 2.72 2.62 2.61
CA GLY A 57 3.16 3.99 2.44
C GLY A 57 2.51 4.64 1.23
N ALA A 58 3.33 5.00 0.24
CA ALA A 58 2.92 5.69 -0.97
C ALA A 58 3.75 5.24 -2.19
N THR A 59 3.50 5.86 -3.35
CA THR A 59 4.28 5.61 -4.57
C THR A 59 5.81 5.74 -4.39
N PRO A 60 6.37 6.75 -3.68
CA PRO A 60 7.83 6.84 -3.51
C PRO A 60 8.41 5.68 -2.67
N THR A 61 7.70 5.16 -1.68
CA THR A 61 8.15 4.00 -0.89
C THR A 61 8.10 2.71 -1.69
N ALA A 62 7.13 2.57 -2.60
CA ALA A 62 7.07 1.49 -3.57
C ALA A 62 8.33 1.45 -4.46
N ILE A 63 8.69 2.61 -5.02
CA ILE A 63 9.87 2.77 -5.88
C ILE A 63 11.14 2.46 -5.09
N ALA A 64 11.28 2.96 -3.86
CA ALA A 64 12.44 2.68 -3.01
C ALA A 64 12.61 1.17 -2.73
N ASN A 65 11.52 0.46 -2.44
CA ASN A 65 11.57 -1.00 -2.24
C ASN A 65 11.96 -1.75 -3.50
N MET A 66 11.37 -1.38 -4.64
CA MET A 66 11.71 -1.98 -5.92
C MET A 66 13.18 -1.73 -6.26
N GLN A 67 13.67 -0.51 -6.02
CA GLN A 67 15.08 -0.16 -6.20
C GLN A 67 15.99 -1.01 -5.31
N ALA A 68 15.64 -1.24 -4.04
CA ALA A 68 16.41 -2.09 -3.14
C ALA A 68 16.57 -3.53 -3.66
N VAL A 69 15.55 -4.07 -4.33
CA VAL A 69 15.62 -5.39 -5.00
C VAL A 69 16.43 -5.29 -6.29
N THR A 70 16.10 -4.35 -7.18
CA THR A 70 16.72 -4.27 -8.50
C THR A 70 18.18 -3.85 -8.47
N GLN A 71 18.63 -3.13 -7.44
CA GLN A 71 20.06 -2.83 -7.24
C GLN A 71 20.90 -4.09 -7.01
N ARG A 72 20.31 -5.16 -6.47
CA ARG A 72 21.00 -6.43 -6.19
C ARG A 72 20.79 -7.49 -7.28
N PHE A 73 19.62 -7.53 -7.89
CA PHE A 73 19.19 -8.63 -8.77
C PHE A 73 18.93 -8.21 -10.23
N GLY A 74 19.15 -6.94 -10.57
CA GLY A 74 18.97 -6.41 -11.93
C GLY A 74 17.65 -5.67 -12.13
N PRO A 75 17.53 -4.82 -13.17
CA PRO A 75 16.34 -4.00 -13.38
C PRO A 75 15.13 -4.82 -13.81
N SER A 76 13.93 -4.38 -13.42
CA SER A 76 12.64 -4.89 -13.94
C SER A 76 11.85 -3.72 -14.54
N GLN A 77 11.79 -3.63 -15.87
CA GLN A 77 11.10 -2.52 -16.53
C GLN A 77 9.57 -2.61 -16.37
N ILE A 78 9.03 -3.83 -16.35
CA ILE A 78 7.60 -4.07 -16.18
C ILE A 78 7.13 -3.54 -14.83
N ALA A 79 7.84 -3.87 -13.74
CA ALA A 79 7.46 -3.43 -12.41
C ALA A 79 7.50 -1.89 -12.29
N PHE A 80 8.57 -1.26 -12.78
CA PHE A 80 8.76 0.19 -12.72
C PHE A 80 7.79 1.00 -13.59
N LEU A 81 7.19 0.37 -14.60
CA LEU A 81 6.14 0.99 -15.41
C LEU A 81 4.76 0.81 -14.77
N VAL A 82 4.44 -0.41 -14.33
CA VAL A 82 3.10 -0.75 -13.80
C VAL A 82 2.82 -0.10 -12.45
N VAL A 83 3.76 -0.18 -11.50
CA VAL A 83 3.52 0.27 -10.11
C VAL A 83 3.19 1.76 -10.01
N PRO A 84 3.93 2.69 -10.66
CA PRO A 84 3.58 4.11 -10.60
C PRO A 84 2.28 4.45 -11.32
N MET A 85 1.99 3.84 -12.48
CA MET A 85 0.73 4.10 -13.20
C MET A 85 -0.48 3.67 -12.36
N VAL A 86 -0.41 2.50 -11.72
CA VAL A 86 -1.49 2.01 -10.85
C VAL A 86 -1.55 2.81 -9.54
N GLY A 87 -0.43 2.97 -8.87
CA GLY A 87 -0.35 3.54 -7.53
C GLY A 87 -0.43 5.07 -7.46
N ALA A 88 -0.12 5.79 -8.53
CA ALA A 88 -0.24 7.25 -8.55
C ALA A 88 -1.45 7.75 -9.35
N PHE A 89 -1.77 7.12 -10.48
CA PHE A 89 -2.82 7.64 -11.37
C PHE A 89 -4.15 6.90 -11.23
N PHE A 90 -4.16 5.58 -11.46
CA PHE A 90 -5.43 4.83 -11.42
C PHE A 90 -6.05 4.79 -10.03
N ILE A 91 -5.24 4.83 -8.97
CA ILE A 91 -5.76 4.84 -7.62
C ILE A 91 -6.57 6.09 -7.31
N ASP A 92 -6.19 7.26 -7.85
CA ASP A 92 -6.91 8.51 -7.61
C ASP A 92 -8.31 8.48 -8.25
N ILE A 93 -8.40 7.93 -9.47
CA ILE A 93 -9.68 7.73 -10.15
C ILE A 93 -10.54 6.74 -9.36
N THR A 94 -9.95 5.61 -8.97
CA THR A 94 -10.66 4.56 -8.21
C THR A 94 -11.14 5.12 -6.88
N ASN A 95 -10.30 5.87 -6.17
CA ASN A 95 -10.62 6.52 -4.91
C ASN A 95 -11.80 7.49 -5.07
N ALA A 96 -11.75 8.37 -6.08
CA ALA A 96 -12.84 9.31 -6.36
C ALA A 96 -14.18 8.59 -6.65
N VAL A 97 -14.15 7.49 -7.40
CA VAL A 97 -15.34 6.67 -7.68
C VAL A 97 -15.85 5.99 -6.41
N VAL A 98 -14.97 5.35 -5.66
CA VAL A 98 -15.30 4.61 -4.43
C VAL A 98 -15.89 5.55 -3.38
N ILE A 99 -15.28 6.72 -3.14
CA ILE A 99 -15.82 7.71 -2.20
C ILE A 99 -17.22 8.17 -2.64
N LYS A 100 -17.41 8.50 -3.93
CA LYS A 100 -18.73 8.90 -4.44
C LYS A 100 -19.79 7.82 -4.24
N LEU A 101 -19.42 6.55 -4.47
CA LEU A 101 -20.33 5.42 -4.24
C LEU A 101 -20.67 5.27 -2.75
N TYR A 102 -19.68 5.37 -1.86
CA TYR A 102 -19.91 5.33 -0.41
C TYR A 102 -20.83 6.46 0.05
N LEU A 103 -20.67 7.67 -0.48
CA LEU A 103 -21.53 8.82 -0.17
C LEU A 103 -22.95 8.66 -0.74
N ALA A 104 -23.11 7.96 -1.85
CA ALA A 104 -24.42 7.67 -2.44
C ALA A 104 -25.21 6.60 -1.68
N LEU A 105 -24.58 5.86 -0.76
CA LEU A 105 -25.27 4.87 0.06
C LEU A 105 -26.17 5.58 1.09
N PRO A 106 -27.46 5.19 1.20
CA PRO A 106 -28.47 5.92 1.98
C PRO A 106 -28.18 5.99 3.48
N PHE A 107 -27.31 5.13 4.01
CA PHE A 107 -26.92 5.10 5.41
C PHE A 107 -25.70 5.99 5.74
N LEU A 108 -24.96 6.47 4.74
CA LEU A 108 -23.80 7.37 4.91
C LEU A 108 -24.10 8.80 4.43
N GLY A 109 -24.99 8.96 3.44
CA GLY A 109 -25.37 10.26 2.88
C GLY A 109 -26.56 10.97 3.56
N ALA A 110 -27.20 10.35 4.57
CA ALA A 110 -28.42 10.87 5.20
C ALA A 110 -28.19 11.65 6.53
N ALA A 111 -26.95 11.99 6.86
CA ALA A 111 -26.62 12.90 7.96
C ALA A 111 -26.19 14.26 7.39
N GLY A 112 -27.13 14.95 6.75
CA GLY A 112 -27.04 16.37 6.39
C GLY A 112 -27.78 17.23 7.39
#